data_AF-A0A920YJ95-F1
#
_entry.id   AF-A0A920YJ95-F1
#
_cell.length_a   1.000
_cell.length_b   1.000
_cell.length_c   1.000
_cell.angle_alpha   90.00
_cell.angle_beta   90.00
_cell.angle_gamma   90.00
#
_symmetry.space_group_name_H-M   'P 1'
#
loop_
_entity.id
_entity.type
_entity.pdbx_description
1 polymer ?
#
loop_
_entity_poly.entity_id
_entity_poly.type
_entity_poly.pdbx_seq_one_letter_code
_entity_poly.pdbx_strand_id
1 'polypeptide(L)' 'QGLQQGLLDGHRQDIVHLLRVRFDPTGPRLASVAEQLKAIEDVALLQDLLVKAMRADSLEAFLDYLNGLSG' A
#
# COMPACT_ATOMS: atom_id res chain seq x y z
N GLN A 1 16.01 16.69 1.66
CA GLN A 1 14.62 16.55 1.22
C GLN A 1 14.40 15.47 0.14
N GLY A 2 15.43 14.95 -0.55
CA GLY A 2 15.24 13.86 -1.53
C GLY A 2 15.17 12.43 -0.96
N LEU A 3 15.95 12.11 0.08
CA LEU A 3 16.05 10.74 0.59
C LEU A 3 14.75 10.23 1.23
N GLN A 4 14.08 11.06 2.04
CA GLN A 4 12.84 10.69 2.70
C GLN A 4 11.70 10.46 1.69
N GLN A 5 11.59 11.33 0.68
CA GLN A 5 10.59 11.14 -0.38
C GLN A 5 10.87 9.87 -1.19
N GLY A 6 12.14 9.56 -1.48
CA GLY A 6 12.52 8.30 -2.10
C GLY A 6 12.15 7.06 -1.27
N LEU A 7 12.29 7.13 0.07
CA LEU A 7 11.86 6.04 0.96
C LEU A 7 10.35 5.85 0.97
N LEU A 8 9.58 6.95 1.03
CA LEU A 8 8.12 6.91 0.96
C LEU A 8 7.68 6.27 -0.36
N ASP A 9 8.21 6.72 -1.49
CA ASP A 9 7.85 6.21 -2.81
C ASP A 9 8.23 4.75 -2.98
N GLY A 10 9.39 4.33 -2.49
CA GLY A 10 9.81 2.93 -2.48
C GLY A 10 8.81 2.03 -1.76
N HIS A 11 8.45 2.38 -0.51
CA HIS A 11 7.48 1.58 0.25
C HIS A 11 6.08 1.55 -0.40
N ARG A 12 5.61 2.67 -0.96
CA ARG A 12 4.34 2.72 -1.70
C ARG A 12 4.36 1.76 -2.90
N GLN A 13 5.46 1.75 -3.66
CA GLN A 13 5.64 0.86 -4.80
C GLN A 13 5.70 -0.62 -4.39
N ASP A 14 6.40 -0.93 -3.29
CA ASP A 14 6.50 -2.30 -2.76
C ASP A 14 5.12 -2.85 -2.37
N ILE A 15 4.31 -2.05 -1.67
CA ILE A 15 2.95 -2.43 -1.28
C ILE A 15 2.10 -2.72 -2.53
N VAL A 16 2.08 -1.80 -3.50
CA VAL A 16 1.28 -1.97 -4.73
C VAL A 16 1.76 -3.18 -5.54
N HIS A 17 3.08 -3.38 -5.65
CA HIS A 17 3.64 -4.53 -6.34
C HIS A 17 3.26 -5.84 -5.66
N LEU A 18 3.35 -5.92 -4.34
CA LEU A 18 2.97 -7.10 -3.58
C LEU A 18 1.49 -7.45 -3.76
N LEU A 19 0.59 -6.46 -3.65
CA LEU A 19 -0.85 -6.68 -3.82
C LEU A 19 -1.20 -7.14 -5.24
N ARG A 20 -0.52 -6.60 -6.26
CA ARG A 20 -0.65 -7.05 -7.65
C ARG A 20 -0.25 -8.51 -7.81
N VAL A 21 0.89 -8.91 -7.27
CA VAL A 21 1.36 -10.29 -7.36
C VAL A 21 0.44 -11.25 -6.62
N ARG A 22 -0.08 -10.86 -5.44
CA ARG A 22 -0.91 -11.74 -4.60
C ARG A 22 -2.35 -11.85 -5.05
N PHE A 23 -2.97 -10.76 -5.48
CA PHE A 23 -4.44 -10.69 -5.57
C PHE A 23 -5.01 -10.09 -6.85
N ASP A 24 -4.25 -9.30 -7.59
CA ASP A 24 -4.73 -8.69 -8.84
C ASP A 24 -3.61 -8.55 -9.88
N PRO A 25 -3.21 -9.67 -10.52
CA PRO A 25 -2.12 -9.65 -11.51
C PRO A 25 -2.41 -8.75 -12.72
N THR A 26 -3.69 -8.53 -13.03
CA THR A 26 -4.14 -7.66 -14.13
C THR A 26 -4.12 -6.18 -13.76
N GLY A 27 -4.18 -5.85 -12.46
CA GLY A 27 -3.99 -4.52 -11.89
C GLY A 27 -5.14 -3.50 -11.90
N PRO A 28 -6.37 -3.74 -12.43
CA PRO A 28 -7.38 -2.68 -12.48
C PRO A 28 -7.85 -2.19 -11.10
N ARG A 29 -7.74 -3.02 -10.05
CA ARG A 29 -8.23 -2.68 -8.70
C ARG A 29 -7.21 -1.96 -7.83
N LEU A 30 -5.98 -1.80 -8.30
CA LEU A 30 -4.87 -1.24 -7.51
C LEU A 30 -4.59 0.23 -7.76
N ALA A 31 -5.23 0.83 -8.78
CA ALA A 31 -5.09 2.27 -9.04
C ALA A 31 -5.57 3.10 -7.83
N SER A 32 -6.70 2.73 -7.22
CA SER A 32 -7.24 3.40 -6.03
C SER A 32 -6.32 3.23 -4.82
N VAL A 33 -5.70 2.06 -4.64
CA VAL A 33 -4.71 1.82 -3.58
C VAL A 33 -3.51 2.75 -3.71
N ALA A 34 -2.96 2.85 -4.93
CA ALA A 34 -1.81 3.70 -5.19
C ALA A 34 -2.09 5.17 -4.85
N GLU A 35 -3.29 5.66 -5.16
CA GLU A 35 -3.69 7.03 -4.81
C GLU A 35 -3.83 7.23 -3.29
N GLN A 36 -4.45 6.29 -2.57
CA GLN A 36 -4.58 6.39 -1.11
C GLN A 36 -3.21 6.40 -0.41
N LEU A 37 -2.28 5.54 -0.86
CA LEU A 37 -0.94 5.45 -0.28
C LEU A 37 -0.10 6.74 -0.46
N LYS A 38 -0.40 7.58 -1.45
CA LYS A 38 0.27 8.89 -1.63
C LYS A 38 -0.01 9.86 -0.49
N ALA A 39 -1.16 9.75 0.17
CA ALA A 39 -1.52 10.60 1.31
C ALA A 39 -0.75 10.25 2.60
N ILE A 40 -0.09 9.09 2.64
CA ILE A 40 0.64 8.62 3.81
C ILE A 40 2.08 9.14 3.77
N GLU A 41 2.44 10.02 4.71
CA GLU A 41 3.80 10.57 4.86
C GLU A 41 4.60 9.92 5.99
N ASP A 42 3.98 9.01 6.75
CA ASP A 42 4.64 8.25 7.81
C ASP A 42 5.25 6.95 7.25
N VAL A 43 6.59 6.89 7.28
CA VAL A 43 7.37 5.73 6.84
C VAL A 43 7.06 4.49 7.67
N ALA A 44 6.87 4.62 8.99
CA ALA A 44 6.57 3.49 9.86
C ALA A 44 5.20 2.89 9.52
N LEU A 45 4.21 3.75 9.27
CA LEU A 45 2.89 3.30 8.83
C LEU A 45 2.95 2.57 7.47
N LEU A 46 3.78 3.02 6.53
CA LEU A 46 3.97 2.32 5.26
C LEU A 46 4.64 0.94 5.45
N GLN A 47 5.58 0.82 6.39
CA GLN A 47 6.18 -0.48 6.72
C GLN A 47 5.16 -1.44 7.33
N ASP A 48 4.29 -0.94 8.23
CA ASP A 48 3.20 -1.73 8.80
C ASP A 48 2.19 -2.16 7.72
N LEU A 49 1.89 -1.27 6.77
CA LEU A 49 1.04 -1.60 5.62
C LEU A 49 1.68 -2.65 4.71
N LEU A 50 3.00 -2.65 4.53
CA LEU A 50 3.69 -3.72 3.81
C LEU A 50 3.53 -5.07 4.54
N VAL A 51 3.67 -5.09 5.87
CA VAL A 51 3.42 -6.29 6.69
C VAL A 51 1.96 -6.74 6.58
N LYS A 52 1.01 -5.80 6.61
CA LYS A 52 -0.41 -6.07 6.42
C LYS A 52 -0.68 -6.67 5.03
N ALA A 53 -0.09 -6.10 3.99
CA ALA A 53 -0.20 -6.59 2.61
C ALA A 53 0.40 -7.99 2.43
N MET A 54 1.42 -8.37 3.21
CA MET A 54 1.96 -9.74 3.22
C MET A 54 1.04 -10.75 3.91
N ARG A 55 0.26 -10.31 4.91
CA ARG A 55 -0.57 -11.18 5.76
C ARG A 55 -2.05 -11.16 5.42
N ALA A 56 -2.50 -10.24 4.59
CA ALA A 56 -3.91 -10.15 4.22
C ALA A 56 -4.39 -11.46 3.58
N ASP A 57 -5.62 -11.85 3.90
CA ASP A 57 -6.28 -13.03 3.34
C ASP A 57 -6.86 -12.75 1.94
N SER A 58 -7.18 -11.49 1.63
CA SER A 58 -7.64 -11.04 0.32
C SER A 58 -7.28 -9.57 0.07
N LEU A 59 -7.49 -9.10 -1.16
CA LEU A 59 -7.33 -7.67 -1.47
C LEU A 59 -8.36 -6.82 -0.72
N GLU A 60 -9.60 -7.31 -0.61
CA GLU A 60 -10.69 -6.63 0.08
C GLU A 60 -10.35 -6.43 1.56
N ALA A 61 -9.82 -7.47 2.23
CA ALA A 61 -9.39 -7.36 3.63
C ALA A 61 -8.28 -6.32 3.84
N PHE A 62 -7.39 -6.16 2.85
CA PHE A 62 -6.37 -5.10 2.87
C PHE A 62 -7.00 -3.72 2.63
N LEU A 63 -7.89 -3.60 1.65
CA LEU A 63 -8.58 -2.36 1.30
C LEU A 63 -9.45 -1.84 2.46
N ASP A 64 -10.18 -2.71 3.13
CA ASP A 64 -11.01 -2.37 4.29
C ASP A 64 -10.15 -1.81 5.42
N TYR A 65 -8.98 -2.41 5.67
CA TYR A 65 -8.02 -1.90 6.62
C TYR A 65 -7.48 -0.52 6.22
N LEU A 66 -7.07 -0.34 4.96
CA LEU A 66 -6.52 0.92 4.46
C LEU A 66 -7.55 2.06 4.52
N ASN A 67 -8.80 1.79 4.11
CA ASN A 67 -9.89 2.75 4.18
C ASN A 67 -10.18 3.18 5.63
N GLY A 68 -10.04 2.27 6.61
CA GLY A 68 -10.19 2.57 8.02
C GLY A 68 -9.11 3.48 8.62
N LEU A 69 -7.97 3.64 7.94
CA LEU A 69 -6.91 4.59 8.36
C LEU A 69 -7.15 6.03 7.88
N SER A 70 -8.05 6.21 6.91
CA SER A 70 -8.34 7.52 6.30
C SER A 70 -9.53 8.23 6.94
N GLY A 71 -10.06 7.68 8.04
CA GLY A 71 -11.19 8.21 8.81
C GLY A 71 -10.79 9.03 10.04
#